data_AF-A0AAW6P3K1-F1
#
_entry.id   AF-A0AAW6P3K1-F1
#
_cell.length_a   1.000
_cell.length_b   1.000
_cell.length_c   1.000
_cell.angle_alpha   90.00
_cell.angle_beta   90.00
_cell.angle_gamma   90.00
#
_symmetry.space_group_name_H-M   'P 1'
#
loop_
_entity.id
_entity.type
_entity.pdbx_description
1 polymer ?
#
loop_
_entity_poly.entity_id
_entity_poly.type
_entity_poly.pdbx_seq_one_letter_code
_entity_poly.pdbx_strand_id
1 'polypeptide(L)'
;MKRLHLLAGSAMLSLGLFSGMTATWLNYRSASEFDGRYRSSGQLILADGRVLRLEHSLLLRDGRFYAVTRQGDTVQKTSGHVESGFLDHLRLRVEKSELAELQQVAQLDNELLFNLLYGSDNDSVLNLQPHGDCLLAEETRQLYCAERFAGEP
;
A
#
# COMPACT_ATOMS: atom_id res chain seq x y z
N MET A 1 34.90 -3.86 45.18
CA MET A 1 35.24 -3.87 43.73
C MET A 1 34.29 -4.75 42.90
N LYS A 2 34.11 -6.06 43.16
CA LYS A 2 33.20 -6.93 42.37
C LYS A 2 31.74 -6.46 42.23
N ARG A 3 31.13 -5.89 43.29
CA ARG A 3 29.74 -5.36 43.24
C ARG A 3 29.58 -4.12 42.36
N LEU A 4 30.63 -3.29 42.24
CA LEU A 4 30.60 -2.07 41.43
C LEU A 4 30.62 -2.41 39.92
N HIS A 5 31.39 -3.43 39.53
CA HIS A 5 31.41 -3.94 38.15
C HIS A 5 30.10 -4.64 37.76
N LEU A 6 29.45 -5.32 38.69
CA LEU A 6 28.12 -5.92 38.49
C LEU A 6 27.03 -4.86 38.26
N LEU A 7 27.04 -3.78 39.05
CA LEU A 7 26.11 -2.65 38.89
C LEU A 7 26.38 -1.87 37.60
N ALA A 8 27.64 -1.69 37.22
CA ALA A 8 28.01 -1.05 35.95
C ALA A 8 27.59 -1.90 34.74
N GLY A 9 27.76 -3.22 34.81
CA GLY A 9 27.31 -4.15 33.76
C GLY A 9 25.79 -4.15 33.59
N SER A 10 25.03 -4.15 34.69
CA SER A 10 23.56 -4.08 34.63
C SER A 10 23.06 -2.73 34.12
N ALA A 11 23.73 -1.63 34.46
CA ALA A 11 23.40 -0.30 33.97
C ALA A 11 23.67 -0.17 32.46
N MET A 12 24.75 -0.74 31.93
CA MET A 12 25.01 -0.75 30.49
C MET A 12 23.98 -1.60 29.73
N LEU A 13 23.56 -2.74 30.28
CA LEU A 13 22.51 -3.59 29.69
C LEU A 13 21.15 -2.88 29.67
N SER A 14 20.76 -2.21 30.75
CA SER A 14 19.49 -1.47 30.79
C SER A 14 19.50 -0.26 29.86
N LEU A 15 20.62 0.46 29.74
CA LEU A 15 20.77 1.53 28.74
C LEU A 15 20.69 1.01 27.31
N GLY A 16 21.30 -0.14 27.01
CA GLY A 16 21.23 -0.78 25.69
C GLY A 16 19.79 -1.17 25.32
N LEU A 17 19.05 -1.81 26.24
CA LEU A 17 17.65 -2.17 26.03
C LEU A 17 16.75 -0.94 25.87
N PHE A 18 16.96 0.09 26.69
CA PHE A 18 16.19 1.34 26.59
C PHE A 18 16.47 2.09 25.29
N SER A 19 17.72 2.14 24.86
CA SER A 19 18.10 2.71 23.55
C SER A 19 17.50 1.92 22.39
N GLY A 20 17.46 0.59 22.49
CA GLY A 20 16.83 -0.27 21.48
C GLY A 20 15.32 -0.02 21.38
N MET A 21 14.62 0.00 22.52
CA MET A 21 13.17 0.25 22.56
C MET A 21 12.80 1.65 22.05
N THR A 22 13.56 2.68 22.44
CA THR A 22 13.33 4.05 21.96
C THR A 22 13.60 4.19 20.47
N ALA A 23 14.66 3.57 19.96
CA ALA A 23 14.92 3.52 18.52
C ALA A 23 13.78 2.81 17.78
N THR A 24 13.26 1.68 18.29
CA THR A 24 12.13 1.00 17.64
C THR A 24 10.84 1.81 17.68
N TRP A 25 10.59 2.53 18.77
CA TRP A 25 9.41 3.37 18.92
C TRP A 25 9.45 4.56 17.97
N LEU A 26 10.60 5.24 17.85
CA LEU A 26 10.76 6.40 16.97
C LEU A 26 10.68 6.04 15.48
N ASN A 27 10.97 4.80 15.12
CA ASN A 27 10.93 4.31 13.73
C ASN A 27 9.66 3.49 13.43
N TYR A 28 8.75 3.36 14.40
CA TYR A 28 7.45 2.75 14.17
C TYR A 28 6.49 3.82 13.65
N ARG A 29 6.12 3.70 12.38
CA ARG A 29 5.02 4.47 11.80
C ARG A 29 3.73 3.68 11.90
N SER A 30 2.71 4.30 12.48
CA SER A 30 1.36 3.72 12.47
C SER A 30 0.80 3.76 11.05
N ALA A 31 -0.04 2.78 10.69
CA ALA A 31 -0.80 2.79 9.44
C ALA A 31 -1.61 4.08 9.26
N SER A 32 -2.06 4.67 10.38
CA SER A 32 -2.80 5.93 10.40
C SER A 32 -2.00 7.15 9.91
N GLU A 33 -0.67 7.10 9.89
CA GLU A 33 0.16 8.18 9.35
C GLU A 33 0.04 8.29 7.82
N PHE A 34 -0.45 7.23 7.17
CA PHE A 34 -0.67 7.18 5.73
C PHE A 34 -2.14 7.37 5.35
N ASP A 35 -3.01 7.68 6.31
CA ASP A 35 -4.43 7.93 6.05
C ASP A 35 -4.60 9.06 5.03
N GLY A 36 -5.44 8.82 4.04
CA GLY A 36 -5.58 9.73 2.92
C GLY A 36 -6.22 9.10 1.70
N ARG A 37 -6.53 9.95 0.72
CA ARG A 37 -6.96 9.54 -0.62
C ARG A 37 -5.79 9.64 -1.56
N TYR A 38 -5.59 8.60 -2.35
CA TYR A 38 -4.55 8.49 -3.34
C TYR A 38 -5.16 8.12 -4.69
N ARG A 39 -4.53 8.58 -5.76
CA ARG A 39 -4.95 8.29 -7.13
C ARG A 39 -3.77 7.81 -7.96
N SER A 40 -4.04 6.87 -8.84
CA SER A 40 -3.16 6.52 -9.95
C SER A 40 -3.98 6.54 -11.25
N SER A 41 -3.39 7.00 -12.35
CA SER A 41 -4.06 6.97 -13.65
C SER A 41 -3.05 6.71 -14.74
N GLY A 42 -3.45 5.94 -15.75
CA GLY A 42 -2.58 5.58 -16.85
C GLY A 42 -3.34 5.09 -18.07
N GLN A 43 -2.58 4.64 -19.05
CA GLN A 43 -3.08 4.05 -20.27
C GLN A 43 -2.41 2.69 -20.47
N LEU A 44 -3.21 1.70 -20.84
CA LEU A 44 -2.74 0.39 -21.28
C LEU A 44 -2.94 0.30 -22.78
N ILE A 45 -1.90 -0.12 -23.49
CA ILE A 45 -1.95 -0.38 -24.93
C ILE A 45 -2.08 -1.88 -25.10
N LEU A 46 -3.19 -2.33 -25.67
CA LEU A 46 -3.44 -3.74 -25.94
C LEU A 46 -2.64 -4.22 -27.16
N ALA A 47 -2.48 -5.54 -27.29
CA ALA A 47 -1.80 -6.15 -28.42
C ALA A 47 -2.43 -5.78 -29.78
N ASP A 48 -3.74 -5.51 -29.81
CA ASP A 48 -4.48 -5.05 -31.00
C ASP A 48 -4.36 -3.54 -31.27
N GLY A 49 -3.60 -2.81 -30.47
CA GLY A 49 -3.38 -1.37 -30.59
C GLY A 49 -4.46 -0.50 -29.96
N ARG A 50 -5.51 -1.08 -29.35
CA ARG A 50 -6.49 -0.29 -28.58
C ARG A 50 -5.84 0.28 -27.33
N VAL A 51 -6.23 1.50 -26.98
CA VAL A 51 -5.80 2.18 -25.75
C VAL A 51 -6.93 2.15 -24.73
N LEU A 52 -6.66 1.59 -23.56
CA LEU A 52 -7.58 1.57 -22.43
C LEU A 52 -7.09 2.52 -21.35
N ARG A 53 -7.95 3.44 -20.92
CA ARG A 53 -7.70 4.30 -19.77
C ARG A 53 -7.94 3.52 -18.48
N LEU A 54 -6.98 3.60 -17.58
CA LEU A 54 -7.01 2.95 -16.28
C LEU A 54 -6.97 4.03 -15.19
N GLU A 55 -7.90 3.96 -14.25
CA GLU A 55 -7.96 4.86 -13.10
C GLU A 55 -8.06 4.04 -11.83
N HIS A 56 -7.17 4.31 -10.88
CA HIS A 56 -7.19 3.72 -9.55
C HIS A 56 -7.39 4.81 -8.51
N SER A 57 -8.32 4.55 -7.59
CA SER A 57 -8.53 5.35 -6.39
C SER A 57 -8.26 4.47 -5.18
N LEU A 58 -7.47 4.96 -4.23
CA LEU A 58 -7.13 4.26 -3.00
C LEU A 58 -7.46 5.16 -1.82
N LEU A 59 -8.25 4.66 -0.88
CA LEU A 59 -8.50 5.31 0.40
C LEU A 59 -7.84 4.48 1.49
N LEU A 60 -6.91 5.07 2.22
CA LEU A 60 -6.36 4.55 3.45
C LEU A 60 -7.03 5.26 4.62
N ARG A 61 -7.59 4.50 5.54
CA ARG A 61 -8.28 5.04 6.71
C ARG A 61 -8.34 4.04 7.84
N ASP A 62 -7.91 4.45 9.03
CA ASP A 62 -8.09 3.70 10.27
C ASP A 62 -7.59 2.24 10.16
N GLY A 63 -6.44 2.03 9.50
CA GLY A 63 -5.84 0.70 9.32
C GLY A 63 -6.55 -0.19 8.28
N ARG A 64 -7.46 0.38 7.49
CA ARG A 64 -8.14 -0.29 6.37
C ARG A 64 -7.85 0.42 5.07
N PHE A 65 -7.95 -0.33 3.97
CA PHE A 65 -7.95 0.26 2.65
C PHE A 65 -9.18 -0.11 1.85
N TYR A 66 -9.55 0.80 0.95
CA TYR A 66 -10.60 0.63 -0.03
C TYR A 66 -10.05 1.15 -1.35
N ALA A 67 -9.94 0.27 -2.34
CA ALA A 67 -9.51 0.66 -3.66
C ALA A 67 -10.60 0.40 -4.70
N VAL A 68 -10.63 1.28 -5.70
CA VAL A 68 -11.48 1.15 -6.87
C VAL A 68 -10.60 1.30 -8.10
N THR A 69 -10.62 0.29 -8.95
CA THR A 69 -10.01 0.31 -10.28
C THR A 69 -11.11 0.45 -11.31
N ARG A 70 -11.06 1.48 -12.14
CA ARG A 70 -11.93 1.66 -13.30
C ARG A 70 -11.13 1.50 -14.57
N GLN A 71 -11.68 0.71 -15.48
CA GLN A 71 -11.14 0.55 -16.82
C GLN A 71 -12.29 0.54 -17.83
N GLY A 72 -12.44 1.63 -18.58
CA GLY A 72 -13.63 1.81 -19.41
C GLY A 72 -14.91 1.64 -18.59
N ASP A 73 -15.73 0.67 -18.97
CA ASP A 73 -16.98 0.31 -18.28
C ASP A 73 -16.78 -0.69 -17.13
N THR A 74 -15.62 -1.33 -17.02
CA THR A 74 -15.36 -2.29 -15.93
C THR A 74 -14.93 -1.57 -14.66
N VAL A 75 -15.51 -1.97 -13.53
CA VAL A 75 -15.16 -1.45 -12.20
C VAL A 75 -14.84 -2.61 -11.27
N GLN A 76 -13.62 -2.61 -10.74
CA GLN A 76 -13.20 -3.52 -9.69
C GLN A 76 -13.11 -2.76 -8.36
N LYS A 77 -13.60 -3.38 -7.30
CA LYS A 77 -13.48 -2.89 -5.94
C LYS A 77 -12.67 -3.88 -5.13
N THR A 78 -11.63 -3.41 -4.45
CA THR A 78 -10.86 -4.22 -3.51
C THR A 78 -10.85 -3.55 -2.15
N SER A 79 -10.80 -4.35 -1.09
CA SER A 79 -10.73 -3.84 0.26
C SER A 79 -10.00 -4.82 1.16
N GLY A 80 -9.43 -4.30 2.24
CA GLY A 80 -8.76 -5.12 3.22
C GLY A 80 -8.11 -4.31 4.33
N HIS A 81 -7.04 -4.86 4.88
CA HIS A 81 -6.31 -4.27 5.99
C HIS A 81 -4.99 -3.66 5.55
N VAL A 82 -4.58 -2.63 6.27
CA VAL A 82 -3.29 -1.98 6.17
C VAL A 82 -2.44 -2.49 7.31
N GLU A 83 -1.38 -3.21 7.00
CA GLU A 83 -0.38 -3.63 7.97
C GLU A 83 0.76 -2.61 7.98
N SER A 84 1.02 -2.01 9.14
CA SER A 84 2.18 -1.16 9.38
C SER A 84 3.41 -2.03 9.65
N GLY A 85 4.48 -1.84 8.88
CA GLY A 85 5.80 -2.43 9.10
C GLY A 85 6.80 -1.48 9.75
N PHE A 86 7.98 -2.01 10.06
CA PHE A 86 9.14 -1.23 10.46
C PHE A 86 9.71 -0.47 9.25
N LEU A 87 10.29 0.74 9.42
CA LEU A 87 10.93 1.52 8.34
C LEU A 87 10.01 1.91 7.17
N ASP A 88 8.84 2.50 7.46
CA ASP A 88 7.91 3.01 6.45
C ASP A 88 7.36 1.97 5.46
N HIS A 89 7.54 0.68 5.74
CA HIS A 89 6.97 -0.39 4.93
C HIS A 89 5.47 -0.53 5.23
N LEU A 90 4.65 -0.05 4.31
CA LEU A 90 3.20 -0.16 4.37
C LEU A 90 2.77 -1.37 3.54
N ARG A 91 1.92 -2.26 4.07
CA ARG A 91 1.41 -3.40 3.30
C ARG A 91 -0.10 -3.39 3.24
N LEU A 92 -0.65 -3.54 2.05
CA LEU A 92 -2.07 -3.76 1.85
C LEU A 92 -2.33 -5.26 1.72
N ARG A 93 -3.10 -5.85 2.63
CA ARG A 93 -3.55 -7.24 2.52
C ARG A 93 -4.99 -7.27 2.03
N VAL A 94 -5.20 -7.80 0.84
CA VAL A 94 -6.52 -7.90 0.22
C VAL A 94 -7.36 -8.94 0.96
N GLU A 95 -8.53 -8.54 1.45
CA GLU A 95 -9.50 -9.47 2.06
C GLU A 95 -10.64 -9.81 1.12
N LYS A 96 -11.06 -8.81 0.34
CA LYS A 96 -12.22 -8.91 -0.51
C LYS A 96 -11.98 -8.17 -1.81
N SER A 97 -12.28 -8.85 -2.90
CA SER A 97 -12.25 -8.33 -4.26
C SER A 97 -13.58 -8.62 -4.94
N GLU A 98 -14.20 -7.58 -5.49
CA GLU A 98 -15.45 -7.66 -6.24
C GLU A 98 -15.25 -7.03 -7.62
N LEU A 99 -15.55 -7.80 -8.66
CA LEU A 99 -15.65 -7.30 -10.02
C LEU A 99 -17.11 -6.96 -10.30
N ALA A 100 -17.39 -5.69 -10.56
CA ALA A 100 -18.68 -5.22 -11.03
C ALA A 100 -18.62 -4.99 -12.55
N GLU A 101 -19.70 -5.38 -13.24
CA GLU A 101 -19.91 -5.22 -14.70
C GLU A 101 -18.96 -6.06 -15.57
N LEU A 102 -19.33 -7.32 -15.75
CA LEU A 102 -18.69 -8.30 -16.63
C LEU A 102 -19.61 -8.66 -17.80
N GLN A 103 -19.91 -7.70 -18.70
CA GLN A 103 -20.55 -8.04 -19.98
C GLN A 103 -19.53 -8.26 -21.10
N GLN A 104 -18.24 -7.98 -20.88
CA GLN A 104 -17.18 -8.06 -21.90
C GLN A 104 -15.92 -8.84 -21.48
N VAL A 105 -15.95 -9.63 -20.40
CA VAL A 105 -14.78 -10.41 -19.93
C VAL A 105 -14.26 -11.39 -20.97
N ALA A 106 -15.14 -11.89 -21.83
CA ALA A 106 -14.76 -12.76 -22.94
C ALA A 106 -13.82 -12.09 -23.97
N GLN A 107 -13.62 -10.77 -23.89
CA GLN A 107 -12.76 -9.98 -24.78
C GLN A 107 -11.57 -9.30 -24.09
N LEU A 108 -11.36 -9.55 -22.79
CA LEU A 108 -10.18 -9.05 -22.08
C LEU A 108 -8.96 -9.88 -22.50
N ASP A 109 -7.92 -9.19 -22.97
CA ASP A 109 -6.62 -9.80 -23.27
C ASP A 109 -6.01 -10.43 -22.00
N ASN A 110 -5.33 -11.57 -22.14
CA ASN A 110 -4.74 -12.32 -21.02
C ASN A 110 -3.70 -11.46 -20.25
N GLU A 111 -2.98 -10.58 -20.95
CA GLU A 111 -2.04 -9.61 -20.37
C GLU A 111 -2.75 -8.60 -19.45
N LEU A 112 -3.94 -8.17 -19.85
CA LEU A 112 -4.75 -7.24 -19.07
C LEU A 112 -5.38 -7.94 -17.87
N LEU A 113 -5.78 -9.21 -18.04
CA LEU A 113 -6.22 -10.06 -16.95
C LEU A 113 -5.14 -10.17 -15.87
N PHE A 114 -3.89 -10.42 -16.24
CA PHE A 114 -2.77 -10.52 -15.28
C PHE A 114 -2.54 -9.21 -14.50
N ASN A 115 -2.51 -8.07 -15.20
CA ASN A 115 -2.25 -6.76 -14.58
C ASN A 115 -3.38 -6.28 -13.65
N LEU A 116 -4.63 -6.66 -13.95
CA LEU A 116 -5.78 -6.35 -13.09
C LEU A 116 -5.93 -7.34 -11.94
N LEU A 117 -5.58 -8.61 -12.15
CA LEU A 117 -5.92 -9.67 -11.22
C LEU A 117 -4.90 -9.87 -10.11
N TYR A 118 -3.61 -9.60 -10.34
CA TYR A 118 -2.57 -9.91 -9.35
C TYR A 118 -2.78 -9.20 -8.00
N GLY A 119 -3.13 -7.91 -8.02
CA GLY A 119 -3.43 -7.12 -6.82
C GLY A 119 -4.84 -7.32 -6.27
N SER A 120 -5.59 -8.28 -6.80
CA SER A 120 -7.01 -8.45 -6.51
C SER A 120 -7.40 -9.86 -6.08
N ASP A 121 -6.47 -10.81 -6.07
CA ASP A 121 -6.69 -12.09 -5.44
C ASP A 121 -6.81 -11.91 -3.92
N ASN A 122 -7.66 -12.73 -3.31
CA ASN A 122 -7.78 -12.75 -1.86
C ASN A 122 -6.43 -13.15 -1.26
N ASP A 123 -6.06 -12.50 -0.15
CA ASP A 123 -4.77 -12.65 0.52
C ASP A 123 -3.55 -12.13 -0.27
N SER A 124 -3.74 -11.51 -1.45
CA SER A 124 -2.66 -10.77 -2.11
C SER A 124 -2.15 -9.67 -1.19
N VAL A 125 -0.83 -9.52 -1.17
CA VAL A 125 -0.12 -8.49 -0.41
C VAL A 125 0.52 -7.52 -1.39
N LEU A 126 0.22 -6.23 -1.24
CA LEU A 126 0.87 -5.15 -1.97
C LEU A 126 1.77 -4.38 -1.01
N ASN A 127 3.08 -4.38 -1.28
CA ASN A 127 4.04 -3.58 -0.53
C ASN A 127 4.08 -2.16 -1.12
N LEU A 128 3.77 -1.19 -0.28
CA LEU A 128 3.78 0.23 -0.62
C LEU A 128 5.04 0.89 -0.04
N GLN A 129 5.86 1.47 -0.91
CA GLN A 129 6.99 2.30 -0.54
C GLN A 129 6.68 3.79 -0.73
N PRO A 130 6.95 4.64 0.26
CA PRO A 130 6.86 6.09 0.07
C PRO A 130 7.85 6.59 -0.98
N HIS A 131 7.38 7.42 -1.89
CA HIS A 131 8.16 8.10 -2.91
C HIS A 131 7.68 9.55 -3.02
N GLY A 132 8.21 10.42 -2.15
CA GLY A 132 7.72 11.79 -2.01
C GLY A 132 6.29 11.80 -1.47
N ASP A 133 5.38 12.48 -2.17
CA ASP A 133 3.94 12.55 -1.84
C ASP A 133 3.13 11.37 -2.41
N CYS A 134 3.81 10.34 -2.89
CA CYS A 134 3.21 9.19 -3.53
C CYS A 134 3.63 7.88 -2.85
N LEU A 135 2.89 6.82 -3.11
CA LEU A 135 3.13 5.46 -2.66
C LEU A 135 3.32 4.57 -3.89
N LEU A 136 4.49 3.94 -4.02
CA LEU A 136 4.79 2.98 -5.06
C LEU A 136 4.41 1.58 -4.59
N ALA A 137 3.49 0.92 -5.28
CA ALA A 137 3.24 -0.50 -5.11
C ALA A 137 4.33 -1.31 -5.81
N GLU A 138 5.12 -2.09 -5.07
CA GLU A 138 6.27 -2.82 -5.61
C GLU A 138 5.86 -3.89 -6.64
N GLU A 139 4.78 -4.62 -6.36
CA GLU A 139 4.31 -5.75 -7.16
C GLU A 139 3.71 -5.30 -8.50
N THR A 140 2.89 -4.26 -8.48
CA THR A 140 2.21 -3.75 -9.68
C THR A 140 2.97 -2.60 -10.35
N ARG A 141 4.01 -2.08 -9.69
CA ARG A 141 4.76 -0.87 -10.07
C ARG A 141 3.87 0.36 -10.27
N GLN A 142 2.72 0.38 -9.64
CA GLN A 142 1.77 1.49 -9.71
C GLN A 142 2.15 2.57 -8.70
N LEU A 143 2.17 3.82 -9.16
CA LEU A 143 2.42 4.97 -8.31
C LEU A 143 1.08 5.63 -7.93
N TYR A 144 0.77 5.65 -6.63
CA TYR A 144 -0.42 6.23 -6.04
C TYR A 144 -0.07 7.56 -5.38
N CYS A 145 -0.44 8.68 -5.98
CA CYS A 145 -0.12 9.99 -5.42
C CYS A 145 -1.27 10.53 -4.59
N ALA A 146 -0.95 11.17 -3.46
CA ALA A 146 -1.96 11.80 -2.62
C ALA A 146 -2.81 12.78 -3.44
N GLU A 147 -4.14 12.69 -3.31
CA GLU A 147 -5.05 13.67 -3.88
C GLU A 147 -4.87 14.98 -3.11
N ARG A 148 -3.99 15.83 -3.62
CA ARG A 148 -4.00 17.24 -3.24
C ARG A 148 -5.31 17.82 -3.78
N PHE A 149 -6.25 18.14 -2.89
CA PHE A 149 -7.37 18.97 -3.27
C PHE A 149 -6.79 20.30 -3.75
N ALA A 150 -6.92 20.59 -5.06
CA ALA A 150 -6.66 21.92 -5.58
C ALA A 150 -7.73 22.85 -4.99
N GLY A 151 -7.46 23.41 -3.80
CA GLY A 151 -8.44 24.17 -3.04
C GLY A 151 -8.11 24.44 -1.57
N GLU A 152 -6.97 24.03 -1.03
CA GLU A 152 -6.50 24.55 0.26
C GLU A 152 -5.55 25.76 0.04
N PRO A 153 -5.80 26.90 0.71
CA PRO A 153 -5.04 28.14 0.55
C PRO A 153 -3.60 28.08 1.09
#